data_AF-A0A954MTB6-F1
#
_entry.id   AF-A0A954MTB6-F1
#
_cell.length_a   1.000
_cell.length_b   1.000
_cell.length_c   1.000
_cell.angle_alpha   90.00
_cell.angle_beta   90.00
_cell.angle_gamma   90.00
#
_symmetry.space_group_name_H-M   'P 1'
#
loop_
_entity.id
_entity.type
_entity.pdbx_description
1 polymer ?
#
loop_
_entity_poly.entity_id
_entity_poly.type
_entity_poly.pdbx_seq_one_letter_code
_entity_poly.pdbx_strand_id
1 'polypeptide(L)'
;MSLRASLVKTIRYNGDLFRELRGNGGVSRINRILIGAVCFVISSGWVFAPVPLAAQAQDQQAQGKQPASKPSLVEDQQAIVLRYKRFSQVLQEMTEYLRGTEPDRAALLSQVSRKSNETQIVEKMNRLIELIEKGKLGEAIEEEEELVAGLQAILDMMNSEDRAKELVEEKARIEAYLKDLNRLIGGQRDIRASTERGEQGQELAPQQQTLEKQTGRLREQIQKGSKSGKGKSPQQDSESQNQKSPPNGEDPDSKSEQGKEQPGASELQKAQHAMQEALEKLNRNEGREASEQQDQALLELEKAKQKLEEILRQLREEELDRRLVGLEERLQRLLAGELVIFTETAQVAEVPEKERTSRHRNKGIQLSRQQNELGLEAEKLLRLLYEEGSAVAFPEVVNQVRDDMQGIAIRLGRGDFGELTQSMESDVIASLKEMILALQKQMEENRRKKMQSGQPQQGPPSDPELVQKLAELKILRSLQIRINSRTKQIGNLVTRDQADDEELIRQLHKLAEAQTRIQRATYDLATNKNE
;
A
#
# COMPACT_ATOMS: atom_id res chain seq x y z
N MET A 1 36.50 -43.00 -33.57
CA MET A 1 36.60 -41.98 -34.64
C MET A 1 35.26 -41.67 -35.34
N SER A 2 34.13 -41.69 -34.64
CA SER A 2 32.84 -41.22 -35.19
C SER A 2 31.95 -40.73 -34.05
N LEU A 3 32.11 -39.45 -33.69
CA LEU A 3 31.23 -38.63 -32.83
C LEU A 3 31.72 -37.18 -32.78
N ARG A 4 33.03 -36.96 -32.99
CA ARG A 4 33.61 -35.60 -33.18
C ARG A 4 33.35 -34.97 -34.55
N ALA A 5 33.00 -35.75 -35.58
CA ALA A 5 32.67 -35.20 -36.91
C ALA A 5 31.21 -34.74 -37.05
N SER A 6 30.30 -35.18 -36.17
CA SER A 6 28.89 -34.75 -36.18
C SER A 6 28.71 -33.43 -35.41
N LEU A 7 29.44 -33.23 -34.31
CA LEU A 7 29.37 -31.99 -33.50
C LEU A 7 29.95 -30.75 -34.19
N VAL A 8 30.88 -30.91 -35.14
CA VAL A 8 31.48 -29.76 -35.87
C VAL A 8 30.61 -29.29 -37.05
N LYS A 9 29.71 -30.14 -37.57
CA LYS A 9 28.75 -29.74 -38.63
C LYS A 9 27.51 -29.03 -38.08
N THR A 10 27.04 -29.35 -36.88
CA THR A 10 25.87 -28.68 -36.25
C THR A 10 26.22 -27.29 -35.71
N ILE A 11 27.48 -27.04 -35.31
CA ILE A 11 27.92 -25.72 -34.82
C ILE A 11 28.14 -24.74 -35.98
N ARG A 12 28.43 -25.22 -37.20
CA ARG A 12 28.61 -24.35 -38.38
C ARG A 12 27.30 -23.98 -39.08
N TYR A 13 26.21 -24.73 -38.86
CA TYR A 13 24.89 -24.42 -39.44
C TYR A 13 24.05 -23.44 -38.60
N ASN A 14 24.35 -23.27 -37.31
CA ASN A 14 23.71 -22.27 -36.43
C ASN A 14 24.46 -20.93 -36.36
N GLY A 15 25.65 -20.82 -36.99
CA GLY A 15 26.44 -19.59 -37.03
C GLY A 15 25.97 -18.58 -38.10
N ASP A 16 25.30 -19.05 -39.16
CA ASP A 16 24.88 -18.20 -40.27
C ASP A 16 23.42 -17.71 -40.14
N LEU A 17 22.62 -18.28 -39.24
CA LEU A 17 21.27 -17.76 -38.92
C LEU A 17 21.28 -16.52 -38.01
N PHE A 18 22.44 -16.16 -37.45
CA PHE A 18 22.61 -15.03 -36.52
C PHE A 18 23.20 -13.77 -37.17
N ARG A 19 23.37 -13.74 -38.49
CA ARG A 19 23.91 -12.58 -39.22
C ARG A 19 22.83 -11.74 -39.93
N GLU A 20 21.57 -12.17 -39.95
CA GLU A 20 20.49 -11.53 -40.73
C GLU A 20 19.41 -10.83 -39.90
N LEU A 21 19.61 -10.64 -38.58
CA LEU A 21 18.73 -9.82 -37.72
C LEU A 21 19.50 -8.69 -37.03
N ARG A 22 20.24 -7.91 -37.82
CA ARG A 22 20.75 -6.58 -37.44
C ARG A 22 20.00 -5.53 -38.25
N GLY A 23 18.84 -5.15 -37.76
CA GLY A 23 18.05 -4.04 -38.28
C GLY A 23 16.89 -3.74 -37.33
N ASN A 24 16.96 -2.57 -36.70
CA ASN A 24 16.01 -1.95 -35.77
C ASN A 24 16.00 -2.41 -34.31
N GLY A 25 16.07 -1.40 -33.43
CA GLY A 25 16.30 -1.46 -31.99
C GLY A 25 15.15 -2.09 -31.20
N GLY A 26 15.25 -2.30 -29.89
CA GLY A 26 16.22 -1.78 -28.93
C GLY A 26 15.58 -1.80 -27.56
N VAL A 27 15.32 -2.99 -26.98
CA VAL A 27 15.01 -3.21 -25.55
C VAL A 27 15.44 -4.65 -25.23
N SER A 28 15.92 -4.91 -24.01
CA SER A 28 16.35 -6.21 -23.45
C SER A 28 17.87 -6.49 -23.51
N ARG A 29 18.61 -5.84 -22.61
CA ARG A 29 19.95 -6.28 -22.19
C ARG A 29 20.17 -6.35 -20.68
N ILE A 30 19.18 -6.05 -19.84
CA ILE A 30 19.36 -6.09 -18.38
C ILE A 30 18.92 -7.43 -17.78
N ASN A 31 18.00 -8.18 -18.42
CA ASN A 31 17.41 -9.38 -17.82
C ASN A 31 18.16 -10.70 -18.05
N ARG A 32 19.43 -10.67 -18.50
CA ARG A 32 20.18 -11.88 -18.90
C ARG A 32 21.35 -12.28 -18.00
N ILE A 33 21.61 -11.55 -16.92
CA ILE A 33 22.73 -11.86 -16.01
C ILE A 33 22.26 -12.42 -14.64
N LEU A 34 20.97 -12.38 -14.31
CA LEU A 34 20.49 -12.71 -12.95
C LEU A 34 20.07 -14.17 -12.71
N ILE A 35 20.14 -15.07 -13.70
CA ILE A 35 19.69 -16.47 -13.56
C ILE A 35 20.82 -17.42 -13.09
N GLY A 36 22.05 -16.93 -12.88
CA GLY A 36 23.21 -17.79 -12.62
C GLY A 36 23.66 -17.99 -11.16
N ALA A 37 23.08 -17.32 -10.15
CA ALA A 37 23.80 -17.10 -8.87
C ALA A 37 23.10 -17.50 -7.56
N VAL A 38 22.00 -18.27 -7.55
CA VAL A 38 21.23 -18.53 -6.30
C VAL A 38 21.37 -19.96 -5.72
N CYS A 39 22.21 -20.84 -6.28
CA CYS A 39 22.33 -22.23 -5.78
C CYS A 39 23.45 -22.51 -4.75
N PHE A 40 23.89 -21.57 -3.90
CA PHE A 40 25.00 -21.89 -2.97
C PHE A 40 25.04 -21.14 -1.64
N VAL A 41 24.05 -21.29 -0.76
CA VAL A 41 24.21 -21.32 0.72
C VAL A 41 22.95 -22.02 1.24
N ILE A 42 22.97 -23.21 1.85
CA ILE A 42 23.13 -23.44 3.29
C ILE A 42 23.38 -24.96 3.46
N SER A 43 24.60 -25.33 3.84
CA SER A 43 24.92 -26.69 4.31
C SER A 43 25.70 -26.59 5.62
N SER A 44 24.99 -26.50 6.74
CA SER A 44 25.56 -26.81 8.06
C SER A 44 24.44 -26.92 9.10
N GLY A 45 23.98 -28.14 9.36
CA GLY A 45 23.09 -28.47 10.47
C GLY A 45 23.42 -29.88 10.96
N TRP A 46 23.82 -29.97 12.22
CA TRP A 46 24.47 -31.10 12.85
C TRP A 46 23.60 -32.36 12.93
N VAL A 47 24.23 -33.53 12.74
CA VAL A 47 23.61 -34.85 12.87
C VAL A 47 23.85 -35.39 14.28
N PHE A 48 22.78 -35.60 15.04
CA PHE A 48 22.77 -36.47 16.22
C PHE A 48 22.68 -37.93 15.74
N ALA A 49 23.68 -38.74 16.07
CA ALA A 49 23.74 -40.16 15.73
C ALA A 49 23.20 -41.04 16.88
N PRO A 50 22.51 -42.16 16.59
CA PRO A 50 22.50 -43.33 17.45
C PRO A 50 23.43 -44.45 16.91
N VAL A 51 24.12 -45.10 17.85
CA VAL A 51 25.08 -46.20 17.72
C VAL A 51 24.36 -47.55 17.40
N PRO A 52 25.01 -48.51 16.71
CA PRO A 52 24.34 -49.58 15.97
C PRO A 52 24.28 -50.91 16.72
N LEU A 53 23.38 -51.81 16.30
CA LEU A 53 23.46 -53.24 16.62
C LEU A 53 23.56 -54.05 15.33
N ALA A 54 24.69 -54.73 15.18
CA ALA A 54 25.05 -55.55 14.03
C ALA A 54 24.41 -56.95 14.10
N ALA A 55 24.00 -57.47 12.94
CA ALA A 55 23.85 -58.90 12.68
C ALA A 55 24.40 -59.22 11.27
N GLN A 56 24.96 -60.41 11.13
CA GLN A 56 26.09 -60.79 10.26
C GLN A 56 25.81 -60.94 8.75
N ALA A 57 26.92 -60.89 7.99
CA ALA A 57 27.12 -61.17 6.56
C ALA A 57 27.02 -62.70 6.25
N GLN A 58 26.92 -63.26 5.04
CA GLN A 58 27.54 -63.15 3.70
C GLN A 58 26.58 -63.91 2.72
N ASP A 59 26.53 -63.80 1.38
CA ASP A 59 27.60 -63.73 0.37
C ASP A 59 27.01 -63.35 -1.05
N GLN A 60 27.72 -62.45 -1.77
CA GLN A 60 27.96 -62.32 -3.24
C GLN A 60 26.79 -62.27 -4.27
N GLN A 61 26.76 -61.45 -5.35
CA GLN A 61 27.66 -60.44 -5.93
C GLN A 61 26.92 -59.61 -7.03
N ALA A 62 27.25 -58.31 -7.08
CA ALA A 62 27.34 -57.39 -8.24
C ALA A 62 26.11 -57.05 -9.13
N GLN A 63 25.60 -55.81 -8.97
CA GLN A 63 25.48 -54.82 -10.06
C GLN A 63 25.43 -53.39 -9.47
N GLY A 64 26.00 -52.43 -10.21
CA GLY A 64 26.61 -51.19 -9.71
C GLY A 64 25.69 -50.19 -9.00
N LYS A 65 26.21 -49.63 -7.90
CA LYS A 65 25.65 -48.50 -7.18
C LYS A 65 25.92 -47.21 -7.98
N GLN A 66 24.91 -46.68 -8.64
CA GLN A 66 24.95 -45.33 -9.20
C GLN A 66 25.08 -44.29 -8.07
N PRO A 67 25.83 -43.19 -8.27
CA PRO A 67 25.99 -42.14 -7.28
C PRO A 67 24.66 -41.39 -7.08
N ALA A 68 24.38 -41.00 -5.83
CA ALA A 68 23.19 -40.24 -5.44
C ALA A 68 22.97 -39.05 -6.38
N SER A 69 21.87 -39.06 -7.12
CA SER A 69 21.44 -37.96 -8.00
C SER A 69 21.10 -36.73 -7.16
N LYS A 70 21.49 -35.54 -7.65
CA LYS A 70 21.00 -34.27 -7.12
C LYS A 70 19.46 -34.29 -7.06
N PRO A 71 18.83 -33.63 -6.05
CA PRO A 71 17.38 -33.58 -5.99
C PRO A 71 16.84 -33.02 -7.30
N SER A 72 15.76 -33.64 -7.80
CA SER A 72 15.15 -33.20 -9.04
C SER A 72 14.40 -31.88 -8.80
N LEU A 73 14.30 -31.01 -9.82
CA LEU A 73 13.56 -29.74 -9.72
C LEU A 73 12.12 -29.95 -9.22
N VAL A 74 11.52 -31.10 -9.53
CA VAL A 74 10.21 -31.54 -9.05
C VAL A 74 10.19 -31.71 -7.53
N GLU A 75 11.21 -32.34 -6.94
CA GLU A 75 11.33 -32.54 -5.49
C GLU A 75 11.50 -31.20 -4.75
N ASP A 76 12.27 -30.27 -5.32
CA ASP A 76 12.43 -28.92 -4.76
C ASP A 76 11.11 -28.14 -4.78
N GLN A 77 10.36 -28.22 -5.89
CA GLN A 77 9.04 -27.57 -6.00
C GLN A 77 8.03 -28.19 -5.01
N GLN A 78 8.02 -29.51 -4.85
CA GLN A 78 7.21 -30.19 -3.83
C GLN A 78 7.53 -29.71 -2.41
N ALA A 79 8.82 -29.51 -2.11
CA ALA A 79 9.24 -28.97 -0.81
C ALA A 79 8.75 -27.53 -0.59
N ILE A 80 8.72 -26.69 -1.64
CA ILE A 80 8.17 -25.33 -1.58
C ILE A 80 6.67 -25.36 -1.28
N VAL A 81 5.89 -26.24 -1.93
CA VAL A 81 4.45 -26.40 -1.64
C VAL A 81 4.21 -26.75 -0.19
N LEU A 82 4.99 -27.67 0.37
CA LEU A 82 4.88 -28.07 1.78
C LEU A 82 5.20 -26.92 2.73
N ARG A 83 6.22 -26.12 2.43
CA ARG A 83 6.55 -24.91 3.22
C ARG A 83 5.43 -23.88 3.15
N TYR A 84 4.87 -23.65 1.96
CA TYR A 84 3.76 -22.73 1.78
C TYR A 84 2.51 -23.17 2.56
N LYS A 85 2.16 -24.47 2.50
CA LYS A 85 1.05 -25.03 3.29
C LYS A 85 1.24 -24.83 4.79
N ARG A 86 2.45 -25.06 5.31
CA ARG A 86 2.77 -24.78 6.73
C ARG A 86 2.66 -23.29 7.05
N PHE A 87 3.16 -22.44 6.17
CA PHE A 87 3.01 -21.00 6.31
C PHE A 87 1.52 -20.58 6.38
N SER A 88 0.67 -21.08 5.49
CA SER A 88 -0.77 -20.81 5.52
C SER A 88 -1.43 -21.29 6.82
N GLN A 89 -1.01 -22.43 7.36
CA GLN A 89 -1.49 -22.93 8.65
C GLN A 89 -1.08 -22.01 9.81
N VAL A 90 0.20 -21.66 9.89
CA VAL A 90 0.71 -20.74 10.92
C VAL A 90 0.00 -19.39 10.84
N LEU A 91 -0.29 -18.91 9.64
CA LEU A 91 -0.99 -17.64 9.43
C LEU A 91 -2.44 -17.69 9.96
N GLN A 92 -3.13 -18.83 9.81
CA GLN A 92 -4.44 -19.07 10.42
C GLN A 92 -4.36 -19.15 11.95
N GLU A 93 -3.37 -19.86 12.49
CA GLU A 93 -3.16 -19.96 13.95
C GLU A 93 -2.86 -18.60 14.57
N MET A 94 -1.99 -17.81 13.93
CA MET A 94 -1.70 -16.43 14.36
C MET A 94 -2.95 -15.53 14.27
N THR A 95 -3.79 -15.71 13.25
CA THR A 95 -5.06 -14.97 13.14
C THR A 95 -5.96 -15.23 14.34
N GLU A 96 -6.10 -16.49 14.75
CA GLU A 96 -6.91 -16.87 15.91
C GLU A 96 -6.30 -16.36 17.22
N TYR A 97 -4.99 -16.45 17.38
CA TYR A 97 -4.27 -15.96 18.55
C TYR A 97 -4.39 -14.44 18.72
N LEU A 98 -4.19 -13.68 17.64
CA LEU A 98 -4.19 -12.22 17.66
C LEU A 98 -5.59 -11.61 17.76
N ARG A 99 -6.66 -12.38 17.55
CA ARG A 99 -8.05 -11.88 17.56
C ARG A 99 -8.41 -11.15 18.86
N GLY A 100 -7.79 -11.53 19.99
CA GLY A 100 -8.03 -10.89 21.30
C GLY A 100 -7.07 -9.74 21.64
N THR A 101 -5.87 -9.70 21.07
CA THR A 101 -4.82 -8.73 21.43
C THR A 101 -4.58 -7.66 20.36
N GLU A 102 -4.64 -8.03 19.08
CA GLU A 102 -4.41 -7.16 17.91
C GLU A 102 -5.47 -7.46 16.83
N PRO A 103 -6.73 -7.02 17.02
CA PRO A 103 -7.85 -7.41 16.17
C PRO A 103 -7.70 -6.95 14.71
N ASP A 104 -7.07 -5.80 14.47
CA ASP A 104 -6.82 -5.29 13.12
C ASP A 104 -5.79 -6.15 12.36
N ARG A 105 -4.74 -6.60 13.07
CA ARG A 105 -3.74 -7.52 12.52
C ARG A 105 -4.31 -8.89 12.23
N ALA A 106 -5.16 -9.40 13.12
CA ALA A 106 -5.92 -10.61 12.88
C ALA A 106 -6.84 -10.49 11.65
N ALA A 107 -7.51 -9.34 11.47
CA ALA A 107 -8.33 -9.09 10.29
C ALA A 107 -7.48 -9.07 9.01
N LEU A 108 -6.29 -8.44 9.03
CA LEU A 108 -5.35 -8.44 7.91
C LEU A 108 -4.87 -9.85 7.57
N LEU A 109 -4.43 -10.65 8.54
CA LEU A 109 -4.00 -12.04 8.30
C LEU A 109 -5.15 -12.90 7.77
N SER A 110 -6.39 -12.66 8.21
CA SER A 110 -7.57 -13.31 7.63
C SER A 110 -7.75 -12.95 6.16
N GLN A 111 -7.53 -11.68 5.79
CA GLN A 111 -7.60 -11.20 4.41
C GLN A 111 -6.48 -11.78 3.54
N VAL A 112 -5.24 -11.85 4.06
CA VAL A 112 -4.10 -12.50 3.40
C VAL A 112 -4.40 -13.98 3.14
N SER A 113 -4.99 -14.67 4.11
CA SER A 113 -5.43 -16.07 3.95
C SER A 113 -6.48 -16.22 2.84
N ARG A 114 -7.50 -15.34 2.82
CA ARG A 114 -8.53 -15.34 1.76
C ARG A 114 -7.91 -15.09 0.40
N LYS A 115 -7.03 -14.09 0.29
CA LYS A 115 -6.34 -13.76 -0.95
C LYS A 115 -5.50 -14.93 -1.46
N SER A 116 -4.76 -15.59 -0.57
CA SER A 116 -4.01 -16.82 -0.89
C SER A 116 -4.90 -17.90 -1.51
N ASN A 117 -6.10 -18.09 -0.96
CA ASN A 117 -7.06 -19.09 -1.43
C ASN A 117 -7.70 -18.68 -2.76
N GLU A 118 -8.12 -17.42 -2.92
CA GLU A 118 -8.68 -16.87 -4.16
C GLU A 118 -7.70 -16.93 -5.32
N THR A 119 -6.43 -16.62 -5.06
CA THR A 119 -5.36 -16.68 -6.07
C THR A 119 -4.91 -18.11 -6.37
N GLN A 120 -5.47 -19.10 -5.66
CA GLN A 120 -5.22 -20.53 -5.83
C GLN A 120 -3.73 -20.90 -5.83
N ILE A 121 -2.94 -20.27 -4.95
CA ILE A 121 -1.48 -20.41 -4.92
C ILE A 121 -1.03 -21.88 -4.84
N VAL A 122 -1.69 -22.68 -4.02
CA VAL A 122 -1.39 -24.11 -3.88
C VAL A 122 -1.69 -24.89 -5.16
N GLU A 123 -2.78 -24.58 -5.86
CA GLU A 123 -3.13 -25.24 -7.11
C GLU A 123 -2.18 -24.85 -8.25
N LYS A 124 -1.78 -23.56 -8.31
CA LYS A 124 -0.76 -23.09 -9.25
C LYS A 124 0.59 -23.76 -9.00
N MET A 125 1.00 -23.92 -7.75
CA MET A 125 2.21 -24.67 -7.39
C MET A 125 2.13 -26.15 -7.81
N ASN A 126 0.99 -26.82 -7.60
CA ASN A 126 0.82 -28.21 -8.03
C ASN A 126 0.82 -28.33 -9.56
N ARG A 127 0.20 -27.38 -10.26
CA ARG A 127 0.19 -27.33 -11.72
C ARG A 127 1.58 -27.09 -12.30
N LEU A 128 2.38 -26.23 -11.66
CA LEU A 128 3.78 -26.02 -12.01
C LEU A 128 4.59 -27.33 -11.92
N ILE A 129 4.38 -28.11 -10.85
CA ILE A 129 5.01 -29.44 -10.70
C ILE A 129 4.62 -30.36 -11.86
N GLU A 130 3.34 -30.46 -12.21
CA GLU A 130 2.88 -31.29 -13.32
C GLU A 130 3.48 -30.87 -14.67
N LEU A 131 3.62 -29.56 -14.92
CA LEU A 131 4.19 -29.04 -16.16
C LEU A 131 5.69 -29.36 -16.25
N ILE A 132 6.41 -29.26 -15.13
CA ILE A 132 7.82 -29.65 -15.04
C ILE A 132 7.99 -31.15 -15.28
N GLU A 133 7.14 -32.00 -14.66
CA GLU A 133 7.16 -33.46 -14.86
C GLU A 133 6.88 -33.86 -16.32
N LYS A 134 5.97 -33.16 -16.99
CA LYS A 134 5.62 -33.38 -18.40
C LYS A 134 6.65 -32.77 -19.38
N GLY A 135 7.70 -32.10 -18.89
CA GLY A 135 8.73 -31.46 -19.69
C GLY A 135 8.28 -30.20 -20.45
N LYS A 136 7.12 -29.63 -20.09
CA LYS A 136 6.52 -28.44 -20.71
C LYS A 136 7.08 -27.17 -20.08
N LEU A 137 8.38 -26.93 -20.26
CA LEU A 137 9.11 -25.87 -19.55
C LEU A 137 8.65 -24.45 -19.92
N GLY A 138 8.13 -24.22 -21.12
CA GLY A 138 7.59 -22.91 -21.52
C GLY A 138 6.33 -22.53 -20.74
N GLU A 139 5.34 -23.43 -20.70
CA GLU A 139 4.11 -23.27 -19.91
C GLU A 139 4.43 -23.19 -18.40
N ALA A 140 5.45 -23.92 -17.94
CA ALA A 140 5.89 -23.86 -16.54
C ALA A 140 6.44 -22.47 -16.15
N ILE A 141 7.20 -21.81 -17.03
CA ILE A 141 7.73 -20.47 -16.76
C ILE A 141 6.60 -19.44 -16.66
N GLU A 142 5.62 -19.49 -17.55
CA GLU A 142 4.46 -18.58 -17.50
C GLU A 142 3.65 -18.78 -16.21
N GLU A 143 3.41 -20.03 -15.80
CA GLU A 143 2.72 -20.32 -14.54
C GLU A 143 3.56 -19.91 -13.32
N GLU A 144 4.89 -20.02 -13.38
CA GLU A 144 5.80 -19.56 -12.33
C GLU A 144 5.80 -18.03 -12.19
N GLU A 145 5.77 -17.27 -13.29
CA GLU A 145 5.66 -15.81 -13.26
C GLU A 145 4.36 -15.34 -12.59
N GLU A 146 3.23 -15.98 -12.93
CA GLU A 146 1.94 -15.70 -12.29
C GLU A 146 1.93 -16.08 -10.81
N LEU A 147 2.51 -17.23 -10.47
CA LEU A 147 2.64 -17.70 -9.09
C LEU A 147 3.47 -16.71 -8.24
N VAL A 148 4.61 -16.25 -8.76
CA VAL A 148 5.48 -15.27 -8.10
C VAL A 148 4.75 -13.95 -7.92
N ALA A 149 4.00 -13.47 -8.92
CA ALA A 149 3.19 -12.27 -8.80
C ALA A 149 2.11 -12.41 -7.70
N GLY A 150 1.44 -13.57 -7.63
CA GLY A 150 0.47 -13.87 -6.57
C GLY A 150 1.09 -13.90 -5.18
N LEU A 151 2.25 -14.52 -5.01
CA LEU A 151 3.00 -14.56 -3.75
C LEU A 151 3.48 -13.16 -3.33
N GLN A 152 3.91 -12.33 -4.28
CA GLN A 152 4.32 -10.96 -4.00
C GLN A 152 3.13 -10.13 -3.48
N ALA A 153 1.95 -10.25 -4.09
CA ALA A 153 0.76 -9.53 -3.64
C ALA A 153 0.35 -9.91 -2.19
N ILE A 154 0.51 -11.19 -1.83
CA ILE A 154 0.25 -11.69 -0.46
C ILE A 154 1.25 -11.08 0.53
N LEU A 155 2.53 -11.04 0.16
CA LEU A 155 3.59 -10.47 0.98
C LEU A 155 3.42 -8.95 1.17
N ASP A 156 3.04 -8.23 0.11
CA ASP A 156 2.78 -6.79 0.17
C ASP A 156 1.60 -6.48 1.10
N MET A 157 0.56 -7.33 1.08
CA MET A 157 -0.59 -7.23 1.98
C MET A 157 -0.18 -7.51 3.43
N MET A 158 0.66 -8.51 3.70
CA MET A 158 1.15 -8.76 5.07
C MET A 158 1.95 -7.59 5.64
N ASN A 159 2.72 -6.91 4.79
CA ASN A 159 3.53 -5.77 5.18
C ASN A 159 2.72 -4.46 5.27
N SER A 160 1.41 -4.48 4.96
CA SER A 160 0.64 -3.25 4.81
C SER A 160 0.39 -2.53 6.15
N GLU A 161 0.20 -3.27 7.25
CA GLU A 161 -0.02 -2.68 8.58
C GLU A 161 1.26 -2.07 9.18
N ASP A 162 2.38 -2.79 9.06
CA ASP A 162 3.69 -2.27 9.48
C ASP A 162 4.04 -1.03 8.67
N ARG A 163 3.77 -1.01 7.36
CA ARG A 163 4.00 0.16 6.52
C ARG A 163 3.09 1.35 6.85
N ALA A 164 1.85 1.13 7.30
CA ALA A 164 0.99 2.24 7.74
C ALA A 164 1.57 2.95 8.98
N LYS A 165 2.04 2.17 9.96
CA LYS A 165 2.73 2.70 11.15
C LYS A 165 4.04 3.40 10.77
N GLU A 166 4.84 2.79 9.89
CA GLU A 166 6.07 3.40 9.37
C GLU A 166 5.81 4.73 8.67
N LEU A 167 4.75 4.85 7.85
CA LEU A 167 4.39 6.09 7.17
C LEU A 167 4.08 7.22 8.15
N VAL A 168 3.32 6.93 9.22
CA VAL A 168 3.01 7.91 10.27
C VAL A 168 4.29 8.40 10.94
N GLU A 169 5.16 7.48 11.35
CA GLU A 169 6.43 7.84 11.97
C GLU A 169 7.37 8.59 11.02
N GLU A 170 7.44 8.19 9.76
CA GLU A 170 8.29 8.80 8.75
C GLU A 170 7.84 10.23 8.46
N LYS A 171 6.53 10.46 8.28
CA LYS A 171 5.97 11.81 8.15
C LYS A 171 6.30 12.68 9.36
N ALA A 172 6.06 12.18 10.57
CA ALA A 172 6.34 12.92 11.80
C ALA A 172 7.84 13.28 11.93
N ARG A 173 8.74 12.37 11.54
CA ARG A 173 10.18 12.64 11.48
C ARG A 173 10.52 13.73 10.47
N ILE A 174 10.00 13.66 9.24
CA ILE A 174 10.27 14.68 8.20
C ILE A 174 9.69 16.04 8.60
N GLU A 175 8.50 16.09 9.20
CA GLU A 175 7.88 17.33 9.71
C GLU A 175 8.73 17.96 10.83
N ALA A 176 9.31 17.15 11.72
CA ALA A 176 10.25 17.63 12.72
C ALA A 176 11.52 18.23 12.07
N TYR A 177 12.08 17.57 11.05
CA TYR A 177 13.24 18.11 10.32
C TYR A 177 12.91 19.42 9.60
N LEU A 178 11.73 19.53 8.98
CA LEU A 178 11.28 20.77 8.34
C LEU A 178 11.09 21.89 9.35
N LYS A 179 10.59 21.60 10.56
CA LYS A 179 10.46 22.59 11.64
C LYS A 179 11.83 23.11 12.07
N ASP A 180 12.79 22.22 12.31
CA ASP A 180 14.15 22.59 12.67
C ASP A 180 14.82 23.40 11.55
N LEU A 181 14.61 23.00 10.30
CA LEU A 181 15.16 23.68 9.13
C LEU A 181 14.57 25.09 8.95
N ASN A 182 13.26 25.26 9.16
CA ASN A 182 12.64 26.59 9.15
C ASN A 182 13.21 27.50 10.24
N ARG A 183 13.52 26.94 11.42
CA ARG A 183 14.20 27.70 12.49
C ARG A 183 15.62 28.11 12.09
N LEU A 184 16.37 27.23 11.43
CA LEU A 184 17.71 27.53 10.91
C LEU A 184 17.65 28.62 9.84
N ILE A 185 16.73 28.51 8.87
CA ILE A 185 16.53 29.53 7.83
C ILE A 185 16.18 30.88 8.46
N GLY A 186 15.26 30.90 9.43
CA GLY A 186 14.89 32.12 10.17
C GLY A 186 16.11 32.77 10.84
N GLY A 187 16.85 32.00 11.64
CA GLY A 187 18.04 32.51 12.33
C GLY A 187 19.16 32.96 11.37
N GLN A 188 19.36 32.27 10.26
CA GLN A 188 20.34 32.68 9.24
C GLN A 188 19.91 34.00 8.56
N ARG A 189 18.62 34.19 8.28
CA ARG A 189 18.09 35.45 7.73
C ARG A 189 18.26 36.61 8.72
N ASP A 190 18.06 36.36 10.00
CA ASP A 190 18.24 37.37 11.05
C ASP A 190 19.72 37.83 11.15
N ILE A 191 20.67 36.88 11.20
CA ILE A 191 22.10 37.18 11.24
C ILE A 191 22.54 37.92 9.96
N ARG A 192 22.01 37.51 8.80
CA ARG A 192 22.29 38.15 7.51
C ARG A 192 21.77 39.59 7.47
N ALA A 193 20.55 39.85 7.95
CA ALA A 193 20.01 41.19 8.06
C ALA A 193 20.79 42.07 9.05
N SER A 194 21.24 41.51 10.18
CA SER A 194 22.14 42.18 11.14
C SER A 194 23.49 42.55 10.51
N THR A 195 24.06 41.65 9.71
CA THR A 195 25.31 41.88 8.99
C THR A 195 25.16 43.03 7.97
N GLU A 196 24.04 43.07 7.24
CA GLU A 196 23.72 44.18 6.32
C GLU A 196 23.52 45.52 7.03
N ARG A 197 23.00 45.52 8.26
CA ARG A 197 22.87 46.73 9.10
C ARG A 197 24.20 47.24 9.65
N GLY A 198 25.30 46.51 9.45
CA GLY A 198 26.62 46.89 9.94
C GLY A 198 26.85 46.60 11.42
N GLU A 199 26.10 45.65 12.00
CA GLU A 199 26.40 45.13 13.35
C GLU A 199 27.82 44.50 13.38
N GLN A 200 28.49 44.58 14.52
CA GLN A 200 29.90 44.15 14.61
C GLN A 200 30.03 42.64 14.45
N GLY A 201 31.00 42.19 13.64
CA GLY A 201 31.22 40.77 13.37
C GLY A 201 31.47 39.93 14.63
N GLN A 202 32.10 40.51 15.66
CA GLN A 202 32.32 39.85 16.96
C GLN A 202 31.01 39.57 17.73
N GLU A 203 29.95 40.36 17.54
CA GLU A 203 28.66 40.15 18.19
C GLU A 203 27.82 39.07 17.46
N LEU A 204 28.00 38.95 16.14
CA LEU A 204 27.29 38.00 15.29
C LEU A 204 27.97 36.62 15.22
N ALA A 205 29.29 36.56 15.39
CA ALA A 205 30.06 35.31 15.33
C ALA A 205 29.53 34.20 16.28
N PRO A 206 29.19 34.47 17.56
CA PRO A 206 28.62 33.46 18.45
C PRO A 206 27.27 32.90 17.96
N GLN A 207 26.44 33.75 17.35
CA GLN A 207 25.15 33.34 16.78
C GLN A 207 25.36 32.49 15.53
N GLN A 208 26.26 32.91 14.63
CA GLN A 208 26.63 32.16 13.42
C GLN A 208 27.21 30.79 13.76
N GLN A 209 28.09 30.70 14.78
CA GLN A 209 28.65 29.44 15.25
C GLN A 209 27.58 28.51 15.84
N THR A 210 26.60 29.07 16.55
CA THR A 210 25.49 28.27 17.10
C THR A 210 24.64 27.70 15.98
N LEU A 211 24.38 28.48 14.94
CA LEU A 211 23.58 28.06 13.80
C LEU A 211 24.28 26.98 12.95
N GLU A 212 25.59 27.12 12.75
CA GLU A 212 26.46 26.11 12.11
C GLU A 212 26.38 24.77 12.85
N LYS A 213 26.58 24.78 14.17
CA LYS A 213 26.49 23.56 15.01
C LYS A 213 25.10 22.92 14.96
N GLN A 214 24.03 23.72 14.98
CA GLN A 214 22.66 23.21 14.88
C GLN A 214 22.39 22.58 13.50
N THR A 215 22.90 23.19 12.43
CA THR A 215 22.85 22.65 11.07
C THR A 215 23.57 21.30 10.98
N GLY A 216 24.77 21.20 11.57
CA GLY A 216 25.51 19.93 11.67
C GLY A 216 24.76 18.84 12.44
N ARG A 217 24.10 19.19 13.56
CA ARG A 217 23.26 18.25 14.33
C ARG A 217 22.05 17.76 13.52
N LEU A 218 21.36 18.65 12.82
CA LEU A 218 20.22 18.27 11.97
C LEU A 218 20.67 17.33 10.84
N ARG A 219 21.81 17.62 10.20
CA ARG A 219 22.42 16.73 9.20
C ARG A 219 22.66 15.32 9.76
N GLU A 220 23.26 15.23 10.95
CA GLU A 220 23.49 13.93 11.60
C GLU A 220 22.20 13.20 11.96
N GLN A 221 21.16 13.92 12.42
CA GLN A 221 19.86 13.31 12.72
C GLN A 221 19.22 12.74 11.47
N ILE A 222 19.25 13.46 10.35
CA ILE A 222 18.75 12.97 9.06
C ILE A 222 19.53 11.72 8.66
N GLN A 223 20.87 11.74 8.76
CA GLN A 223 21.75 10.60 8.44
C GLN A 223 21.49 9.35 9.31
N LYS A 224 21.15 9.54 10.59
CA LYS A 224 20.89 8.44 11.54
C LYS A 224 19.45 7.92 11.43
N GLY A 225 18.49 8.79 11.12
CA GLY A 225 17.06 8.46 11.05
C GLY A 225 16.72 7.36 10.03
N SER A 226 17.47 7.24 8.92
CA SER A 226 17.25 6.18 7.92
C SER A 226 17.79 4.81 8.32
N LYS A 227 18.79 4.74 9.21
CA LYS A 227 19.37 3.45 9.62
C LYS A 227 18.48 2.65 10.56
N SER A 228 17.54 3.30 11.26
CA SER A 228 16.62 2.63 12.18
C SER A 228 15.38 2.03 11.50
N GLY A 229 15.10 2.34 10.22
CA GLY A 229 13.95 1.85 9.46
C GLY A 229 14.17 0.56 8.67
N LYS A 230 15.39 -0.01 8.66
CA LYS A 230 15.68 -1.32 8.06
C LYS A 230 16.06 -2.31 9.15
N GLY A 231 15.08 -3.09 9.60
CA GLY A 231 15.26 -4.37 10.30
C GLY A 231 16.19 -4.36 11.51
N LYS A 232 15.69 -3.98 12.69
CA LYS A 232 16.29 -4.42 13.96
C LYS A 232 15.75 -5.79 14.32
N SER A 233 16.45 -6.85 13.92
CA SER A 233 16.48 -8.08 14.71
C SER A 233 17.22 -7.77 16.03
N PRO A 234 16.71 -8.15 17.21
CA PRO A 234 17.40 -7.89 18.46
C PRO A 234 18.59 -8.85 18.57
N GLN A 235 19.82 -8.33 18.48
CA GLN A 235 20.99 -9.07 18.92
C GLN A 235 21.43 -8.56 20.28
N GLN A 236 21.18 -9.48 21.21
CA GLN A 236 21.61 -9.65 22.59
C GLN A 236 22.91 -8.95 22.99
N ASP A 237 22.85 -8.41 24.21
CA ASP A 237 23.94 -7.80 24.99
C ASP A 237 25.27 -8.56 24.90
N SER A 238 26.36 -7.81 24.73
CA SER A 238 27.67 -8.21 25.26
C SER A 238 28.46 -6.97 25.65
N GLU A 239 28.98 -7.07 26.86
CA GLU A 239 29.54 -6.02 27.69
C GLU A 239 30.79 -5.36 27.11
N SER A 240 30.86 -4.06 27.37
CA SER A 240 32.05 -3.23 27.24
C SER A 240 33.14 -3.66 28.23
N GLN A 241 34.31 -4.06 27.73
CA GLN A 241 35.58 -3.86 28.43
C GLN A 241 36.61 -3.17 27.52
N ASN A 242 36.78 -1.88 27.81
CA ASN A 242 38.01 -1.09 27.86
C ASN A 242 39.32 -1.73 27.31
N GLN A 243 39.90 -1.15 26.25
CA GLN A 243 41.36 -0.93 26.16
C GLN A 243 41.81 0.00 25.01
N LYS A 244 42.53 1.04 25.43
CA LYS A 244 43.55 1.92 24.81
C LYS A 244 43.97 1.69 23.34
N SER A 245 44.02 2.79 22.58
CA SER A 245 44.85 2.99 21.37
C SER A 245 46.36 2.85 21.66
N PRO A 246 47.24 2.64 20.66
CA PRO A 246 47.82 3.78 19.90
C PRO A 246 48.16 3.41 18.41
N PRO A 247 48.96 4.16 17.61
CA PRO A 247 48.50 4.75 16.34
C PRO A 247 49.31 4.35 15.09
N ASN A 248 48.88 4.88 13.94
CA ASN A 248 49.61 5.09 12.68
C ASN A 248 49.61 3.96 11.62
N GLY A 249 49.22 4.34 10.40
CA GLY A 249 49.25 3.55 9.18
C GLY A 249 48.48 4.26 8.07
N GLU A 250 49.16 5.11 7.32
CA GLU A 250 48.71 5.61 6.02
C GLU A 250 48.64 4.43 5.04
N ASP A 251 47.48 4.23 4.40
CA ASP A 251 47.44 3.86 2.98
C ASP A 251 46.09 4.29 2.37
N PRO A 252 46.07 4.81 1.13
CA PRO A 252 44.91 5.44 0.51
C PRO A 252 44.28 4.52 -0.52
N ASP A 253 43.15 3.87 -0.20
CA ASP A 253 42.15 3.51 -1.21
C ASP A 253 40.89 2.98 -0.52
N SER A 254 40.01 3.90 -0.16
CA SER A 254 38.62 3.56 0.09
C SER A 254 37.80 4.22 -0.99
N LYS A 255 37.68 3.52 -2.12
CA LYS A 255 36.54 3.68 -3.02
C LYS A 255 35.28 3.57 -2.18
N SER A 256 34.76 4.74 -1.84
CA SER A 256 33.52 4.91 -1.13
C SER A 256 32.45 4.29 -2.02
N GLU A 257 31.93 3.14 -1.61
CA GLU A 257 30.60 2.75 -2.05
C GLU A 257 29.70 3.93 -1.73
N GLN A 258 29.16 4.56 -2.77
CA GLN A 258 28.19 5.64 -2.69
C GLN A 258 26.97 5.12 -1.92
N GLY A 259 27.04 5.22 -0.60
CA GLY A 259 25.87 5.17 0.26
C GLY A 259 24.95 6.26 -0.25
N LYS A 260 23.78 5.87 -0.75
CA LYS A 260 22.75 6.78 -1.25
C LYS A 260 22.64 7.96 -0.28
N GLU A 261 23.15 9.13 -0.69
CA GLU A 261 23.08 10.33 0.13
C GLU A 261 21.60 10.57 0.45
N GLN A 262 21.29 10.69 1.74
CA GLN A 262 19.93 10.93 2.15
C GLN A 262 19.45 12.28 1.64
N PRO A 263 18.18 12.39 1.19
CA PRO A 263 17.69 13.64 0.65
C PRO A 263 17.82 14.78 1.66
N GLY A 264 18.42 15.89 1.24
CA GLY A 264 18.65 17.07 2.07
C GLY A 264 19.93 17.03 2.93
N ALA A 265 20.53 15.86 3.19
CA ALA A 265 21.74 15.76 4.00
C ALA A 265 22.97 16.40 3.32
N SER A 266 23.06 16.27 1.99
CA SER A 266 24.11 16.87 1.16
C SER A 266 24.02 18.40 1.16
N GLU A 267 22.80 18.92 1.00
CA GLU A 267 22.52 20.37 1.07
C GLU A 267 22.84 20.94 2.45
N LEU A 268 22.49 20.23 3.53
CA LEU A 268 22.83 20.65 4.89
C LEU A 268 24.34 20.66 5.14
N GLN A 269 25.10 19.75 4.53
CA GLN A 269 26.56 19.77 4.59
C GLN A 269 27.13 21.01 3.91
N LYS A 270 26.62 21.38 2.74
CA LYS A 270 27.04 22.60 2.03
C LYS A 270 26.65 23.86 2.80
N ALA A 271 25.44 23.91 3.34
CA ALA A 271 24.99 25.00 4.19
C ALA A 271 25.88 25.16 5.43
N GLN A 272 26.23 24.05 6.09
CA GLN A 272 27.14 24.06 7.24
C GLN A 272 28.53 24.61 6.86
N HIS A 273 29.08 24.21 5.71
CA HIS A 273 30.37 24.70 5.23
C HIS A 273 30.33 26.21 4.96
N ALA A 274 29.30 26.70 4.26
CA ALA A 274 29.13 28.13 4.00
C ALA A 274 28.96 28.93 5.31
N MET A 275 28.24 28.39 6.31
CA MET A 275 28.14 29.01 7.63
C MET A 275 29.48 29.06 8.38
N GLN A 276 30.32 28.06 8.21
CA GLN A 276 31.67 28.04 8.79
C GLN A 276 32.56 29.11 8.13
N GLU A 277 32.51 29.25 6.81
CA GLU A 277 33.21 30.33 6.10
C GLU A 277 32.69 31.71 6.53
N ALA A 278 31.37 31.89 6.63
CA ALA A 278 30.76 33.12 7.12
C ALA A 278 31.27 33.48 8.54
N LEU A 279 31.39 32.49 9.42
CA LEU A 279 31.93 32.69 10.78
C LEU A 279 33.39 33.19 10.74
N GLU A 280 34.24 32.63 9.89
CA GLU A 280 35.62 33.08 9.73
C GLU A 280 35.69 34.53 9.24
N LYS A 281 34.84 34.90 8.28
CA LYS A 281 34.72 36.27 7.75
C LYS A 281 34.23 37.26 8.81
N LEU A 282 33.21 36.90 9.59
CA LEU A 282 32.73 37.71 10.72
C LEU A 282 33.82 37.96 11.76
N ASN A 283 34.62 36.94 12.10
CA ASN A 283 35.74 37.09 13.04
C ASN A 283 36.85 38.02 12.53
N ARG A 284 37.00 38.15 11.20
CA ARG A 284 37.93 39.09 10.55
C ARG A 284 37.32 40.46 10.32
N ASN A 285 36.08 40.70 10.75
CA ASN A 285 35.29 41.90 10.45
C ASN A 285 35.07 42.13 8.94
N GLU A 286 35.10 41.07 8.13
CA GLU A 286 34.85 41.09 6.68
C GLU A 286 33.35 40.94 6.41
N GLY A 287 32.53 41.90 6.87
CA GLY A 287 31.06 41.80 6.88
C GLY A 287 30.44 41.56 5.50
N ARG A 288 30.97 42.18 4.44
CA ARG A 288 30.46 42.02 3.06
C ARG A 288 30.67 40.59 2.53
N GLU A 289 31.85 40.03 2.78
CA GLU A 289 32.19 38.66 2.37
C GLU A 289 31.46 37.63 3.25
N ALA A 290 31.24 37.95 4.53
CA ALA A 290 30.37 37.16 5.39
C ALA A 290 28.94 37.09 4.84
N SER A 291 28.37 38.21 4.36
CA SER A 291 27.04 38.23 3.77
C SER A 291 26.91 37.32 2.54
N GLU A 292 27.92 37.26 1.67
CA GLU A 292 27.91 36.37 0.50
C GLU A 292 27.85 34.89 0.92
N GLN A 293 28.61 34.51 1.95
CA GLN A 293 28.59 33.16 2.51
C GLN A 293 27.29 32.86 3.25
N GLN A 294 26.71 33.85 3.92
CA GLN A 294 25.40 33.72 4.57
C GLN A 294 24.28 33.50 3.54
N ASP A 295 24.33 34.16 2.39
CA ASP A 295 23.38 33.98 1.29
C ASP A 295 23.53 32.59 0.65
N GLN A 296 24.75 32.10 0.48
CA GLN A 296 25.00 30.71 0.05
C GLN A 296 24.45 29.69 1.04
N ALA A 297 24.65 29.91 2.34
CA ALA A 297 24.08 29.05 3.37
C ALA A 297 22.55 29.03 3.30
N LEU A 298 21.89 30.19 3.14
CA LEU A 298 20.44 30.28 2.96
C LEU A 298 19.96 29.49 1.75
N LEU A 299 20.63 29.64 0.61
CA LEU A 299 20.27 28.95 -0.62
C LEU A 299 20.35 27.42 -0.47
N GLU A 300 21.37 26.90 0.20
CA GLU A 300 21.49 25.46 0.45
C GLU A 300 20.47 24.96 1.49
N LEU A 301 20.17 25.73 2.55
CA LEU A 301 19.08 25.38 3.48
C LEU A 301 17.72 25.33 2.79
N GLU A 302 17.43 26.25 1.88
CA GLU A 302 16.18 26.28 1.10
C GLU A 302 16.09 25.08 0.15
N LYS A 303 17.18 24.68 -0.50
CA LYS A 303 17.23 23.44 -1.29
C LYS A 303 16.98 22.20 -0.42
N ALA A 304 17.57 22.14 0.77
CA ALA A 304 17.31 21.04 1.72
C ALA A 304 15.82 20.97 2.09
N LYS A 305 15.20 22.14 2.30
CA LYS A 305 13.78 22.26 2.65
C LYS A 305 12.90 21.73 1.53
N GLN A 306 13.14 22.17 0.28
CA GLN A 306 12.39 21.70 -0.88
C GLN A 306 12.45 20.18 -1.04
N LYS A 307 13.63 19.56 -0.84
CA LYS A 307 13.76 18.10 -0.91
C LYS A 307 12.96 17.38 0.17
N LEU A 308 13.00 17.87 1.41
CA LEU A 308 12.24 17.29 2.52
C LEU A 308 10.73 17.49 2.33
N GLU A 309 10.30 18.64 1.81
CA GLU A 309 8.89 18.89 1.43
C GLU A 309 8.41 17.96 0.32
N GLU A 310 9.27 17.67 -0.68
CA GLU A 310 8.96 16.71 -1.73
C GLU A 310 8.77 15.29 -1.18
N ILE A 311 9.65 14.84 -0.29
CA ILE A 311 9.49 13.53 0.39
C ILE A 311 8.20 13.51 1.19
N LEU A 312 7.93 14.55 1.98
CA LEU A 312 6.72 14.62 2.79
C LEU A 312 5.46 14.57 1.92
N ARG A 313 5.50 15.21 0.74
CA ARG A 313 4.42 15.12 -0.25
C ARG A 313 4.25 13.68 -0.75
N GLN A 314 5.34 13.01 -1.12
CA GLN A 314 5.31 11.61 -1.57
C GLN A 314 4.74 10.67 -0.49
N LEU A 315 5.14 10.84 0.78
CA LEU A 315 4.62 10.04 1.90
C LEU A 315 3.12 10.28 2.15
N ARG A 316 2.67 11.54 2.05
CA ARG A 316 1.23 11.87 2.14
C ARG A 316 0.46 11.26 0.97
N GLU A 317 1.00 11.29 -0.24
CA GLU A 317 0.40 10.66 -1.41
C GLU A 317 0.33 9.12 -1.28
N GLU A 318 1.36 8.47 -0.72
CA GLU A 318 1.33 7.03 -0.46
C GLU A 318 0.27 6.66 0.58
N GLU A 319 0.18 7.42 1.67
CA GLU A 319 -0.85 7.23 2.69
C GLU A 319 -2.25 7.38 2.12
N LEU A 320 -2.49 8.40 1.29
CA LEU A 320 -3.77 8.60 0.60
C LEU A 320 -4.12 7.41 -0.30
N ASP A 321 -3.19 6.95 -1.15
CA ASP A 321 -3.45 5.81 -2.03
C ASP A 321 -3.76 4.54 -1.24
N ARG A 322 -3.03 4.27 -0.15
CA ARG A 322 -3.30 3.12 0.74
C ARG A 322 -4.69 3.20 1.36
N ARG A 323 -5.10 4.38 1.82
CA ARG A 323 -6.46 4.60 2.35
C ARG A 323 -7.52 4.34 1.29
N LEU A 324 -7.34 4.86 0.07
CA LEU A 324 -8.28 4.65 -1.04
C LEU A 324 -8.45 3.16 -1.38
N VAL A 325 -7.36 2.39 -1.40
CA VAL A 325 -7.42 0.93 -1.59
C VAL A 325 -8.20 0.26 -0.44
N GLY A 326 -7.92 0.61 0.81
CA GLY A 326 -8.64 0.05 1.96
C GLY A 326 -10.14 0.38 1.96
N LEU A 327 -10.52 1.57 1.51
CA LEU A 327 -11.92 1.97 1.32
C LEU A 327 -12.57 1.18 0.18
N GLU A 328 -11.89 1.03 -0.96
CA GLU A 328 -12.38 0.24 -2.10
C GLU A 328 -12.64 -1.22 -1.68
N GLU A 329 -11.71 -1.86 -0.99
CA GLU A 329 -11.86 -3.25 -0.54
C GLU A 329 -13.05 -3.45 0.41
N ARG A 330 -13.34 -2.48 1.28
CA ARG A 330 -14.51 -2.50 2.17
C ARG A 330 -15.80 -2.35 1.36
N LEU A 331 -15.84 -1.43 0.40
CA LEU A 331 -16.99 -1.23 -0.47
C LEU A 331 -17.25 -2.44 -1.39
N GLN A 332 -16.20 -3.08 -1.91
CA GLN A 332 -16.31 -4.31 -2.70
C GLN A 332 -16.93 -5.46 -1.88
N ARG A 333 -16.56 -5.58 -0.59
CA ARG A 333 -17.18 -6.57 0.32
C ARG A 333 -18.65 -6.29 0.56
N LEU A 334 -19.02 -5.02 0.81
CA LEU A 334 -20.41 -4.62 0.94
C LEU A 334 -21.21 -4.95 -0.34
N LEU A 335 -20.64 -4.64 -1.51
CA LEU A 335 -21.28 -4.91 -2.80
C LEU A 335 -21.48 -6.41 -3.05
N ALA A 336 -20.46 -7.23 -2.75
CA ALA A 336 -20.55 -8.68 -2.91
C ALA A 336 -21.63 -9.28 -2.00
N GLY A 337 -21.71 -8.82 -0.74
CA GLY A 337 -22.77 -9.23 0.19
C GLY A 337 -24.17 -8.87 -0.31
N GLU A 338 -24.36 -7.61 -0.73
CA GLU A 338 -25.67 -7.14 -1.22
C GLU A 338 -26.11 -7.88 -2.48
N LEU A 339 -25.20 -8.18 -3.41
CA LEU A 339 -25.52 -8.94 -4.62
C LEU A 339 -26.03 -10.35 -4.31
N VAL A 340 -25.46 -11.02 -3.30
CA VAL A 340 -25.94 -12.33 -2.85
C VAL A 340 -27.34 -12.21 -2.27
N ILE A 341 -27.57 -11.24 -1.37
CA ILE A 341 -28.88 -11.03 -0.75
C ILE A 341 -29.94 -10.72 -1.80
N PHE A 342 -29.67 -9.77 -2.71
CA PHE A 342 -30.57 -9.42 -3.82
C PHE A 342 -30.94 -10.62 -4.69
N THR A 343 -29.95 -11.44 -5.06
CA THR A 343 -30.19 -12.63 -5.89
C THR A 343 -31.09 -13.63 -5.17
N GLU A 344 -30.85 -13.87 -3.89
CA GLU A 344 -31.67 -14.78 -3.08
C GLU A 344 -33.07 -14.20 -2.81
N THR A 345 -33.21 -12.89 -2.60
CA THR A 345 -34.49 -12.18 -2.49
C THR A 345 -35.31 -12.36 -3.76
N ALA A 346 -34.72 -12.15 -4.93
CA ALA A 346 -35.37 -12.34 -6.22
C ALA A 346 -35.85 -13.77 -6.44
N GLN A 347 -35.04 -14.78 -6.09
CA GLN A 347 -35.43 -16.20 -6.17
C GLN A 347 -36.64 -16.53 -5.28
N VAL A 348 -36.71 -15.97 -4.07
CA VAL A 348 -37.88 -16.17 -3.20
C VAL A 348 -39.11 -15.42 -3.72
N ALA A 349 -38.89 -14.28 -4.37
CA ALA A 349 -39.96 -13.46 -4.94
C ALA A 349 -40.68 -14.13 -6.12
N GLU A 350 -39.99 -14.99 -6.90
CA GLU A 350 -40.58 -15.78 -7.99
C GLU A 350 -41.72 -16.70 -7.51
N VAL A 351 -41.69 -17.12 -6.24
CA VAL A 351 -42.75 -17.93 -5.64
C VAL A 351 -43.92 -17.01 -5.25
N PRO A 352 -45.13 -17.21 -5.82
CA PRO A 352 -46.31 -16.43 -5.47
C PRO A 352 -46.57 -16.44 -3.96
N GLU A 353 -47.00 -15.31 -3.41
CA GLU A 353 -47.15 -15.17 -1.95
C GLU A 353 -48.05 -16.24 -1.31
N LYS A 354 -49.10 -16.67 -2.04
CA LYS A 354 -50.04 -17.72 -1.63
C LYS A 354 -49.42 -19.12 -1.57
N GLU A 355 -48.33 -19.35 -2.30
CA GLU A 355 -47.62 -20.63 -2.39
C GLU A 355 -46.39 -20.67 -1.45
N ARG A 356 -46.08 -19.57 -0.77
CA ARG A 356 -44.93 -19.47 0.14
C ARG A 356 -45.15 -20.29 1.41
N THR A 357 -44.40 -21.39 1.50
CA THR A 357 -44.29 -22.23 2.71
C THR A 357 -43.41 -21.61 3.81
N SER A 358 -43.38 -22.23 5.00
CA SER A 358 -42.49 -21.85 6.10
C SER A 358 -41.01 -21.81 5.73
N ARG A 359 -40.57 -22.56 4.71
CA ARG A 359 -39.19 -22.50 4.21
C ARG A 359 -38.84 -21.13 3.66
N HIS A 360 -39.73 -20.52 2.88
CA HIS A 360 -39.54 -19.18 2.32
C HIS A 360 -39.54 -18.11 3.42
N ARG A 361 -40.42 -18.25 4.42
CA ARG A 361 -40.44 -17.35 5.59
C ARG A 361 -39.13 -17.45 6.39
N ASN A 362 -38.63 -18.65 6.63
CA ASN A 362 -37.35 -18.86 7.31
C ASN A 362 -36.17 -18.28 6.49
N LYS A 363 -36.22 -18.39 5.15
CA LYS A 363 -35.24 -17.74 4.27
C LYS A 363 -35.28 -16.22 4.40
N GLY A 364 -36.46 -15.60 4.46
CA GLY A 364 -36.59 -14.15 4.72
C GLY A 364 -35.98 -13.71 6.05
N ILE A 365 -36.17 -14.49 7.12
CA ILE A 365 -35.53 -14.23 8.42
C ILE A 365 -34.00 -14.36 8.31
N GLN A 366 -33.49 -15.33 7.55
CA GLN A 366 -32.05 -15.48 7.31
C GLN A 366 -31.50 -14.27 6.54
N LEU A 367 -32.13 -13.89 5.43
CA LEU A 367 -31.73 -12.74 4.61
C LEU A 367 -31.77 -11.43 5.43
N SER A 368 -32.78 -11.26 6.28
CA SER A 368 -32.88 -10.13 7.21
C SER A 368 -31.68 -10.04 8.17
N ARG A 369 -31.20 -11.17 8.69
CA ARG A 369 -30.00 -11.21 9.55
C ARG A 369 -28.75 -10.83 8.76
N GLN A 370 -28.57 -11.41 7.58
CA GLN A 370 -27.44 -11.10 6.70
C GLN A 370 -27.43 -9.61 6.30
N GLN A 371 -28.60 -9.04 6.01
CA GLN A 371 -28.73 -7.61 5.68
C GLN A 371 -28.36 -6.73 6.88
N ASN A 372 -28.76 -7.10 8.10
CA ASN A 372 -28.37 -6.36 9.30
C ASN A 372 -26.86 -6.44 9.55
N GLU A 373 -26.25 -7.61 9.36
CA GLU A 373 -24.79 -7.77 9.45
C GLU A 373 -24.06 -6.86 8.45
N LEU A 374 -24.55 -6.80 7.20
CA LEU A 374 -24.01 -5.92 6.17
C LEU A 374 -24.20 -4.43 6.52
N GLY A 375 -25.35 -4.07 7.10
CA GLY A 375 -25.62 -2.73 7.61
C GLY A 375 -24.64 -2.30 8.72
N LEU A 376 -24.22 -3.23 9.59
CA LEU A 376 -23.18 -2.96 10.60
C LEU A 376 -21.80 -2.74 9.97
N GLU A 377 -21.48 -3.43 8.88
CA GLU A 377 -20.24 -3.18 8.12
C GLU A 377 -20.26 -1.80 7.46
N ALA A 378 -21.41 -1.38 6.91
CA ALA A 378 -21.60 -0.02 6.39
C ALA A 378 -21.46 1.04 7.49
N GLU A 379 -21.96 0.77 8.70
CA GLU A 379 -21.78 1.67 9.85
C GLU A 379 -20.30 1.80 10.26
N LYS A 380 -19.54 0.71 10.26
CA LYS A 380 -18.09 0.75 10.52
C LYS A 380 -17.36 1.59 9.47
N LEU A 381 -17.71 1.42 8.18
CA LEU A 381 -17.16 2.23 7.10
C LEU A 381 -17.48 3.72 7.31
N LEU A 382 -18.71 4.03 7.69
CA LEU A 382 -19.14 5.40 7.96
C LEU A 382 -18.31 6.06 9.08
N ARG A 383 -18.03 5.33 10.17
CA ARG A 383 -17.19 5.84 11.27
C ARG A 383 -15.78 6.17 10.81
N LEU A 384 -15.16 5.29 10.01
CA LEU A 384 -13.83 5.54 9.43
C LEU A 384 -13.80 6.82 8.60
N LEU A 385 -14.83 7.04 7.76
CA LEU A 385 -14.91 8.25 6.93
C LEU A 385 -15.09 9.53 7.76
N TYR A 386 -15.76 9.46 8.93
CA TYR A 386 -15.89 10.60 9.84
C TYR A 386 -14.62 10.87 10.66
N GLU A 387 -13.95 9.82 11.14
CA GLU A 387 -12.68 9.93 11.87
C GLU A 387 -11.57 10.55 11.00
N GLU A 388 -11.65 10.37 9.69
CA GLU A 388 -10.71 10.93 8.73
C GLU A 388 -10.96 12.42 8.39
N GLY A 389 -12.14 12.97 8.72
CA GLY A 389 -12.45 14.42 8.66
C GLY A 389 -12.42 15.10 7.29
N SER A 390 -12.00 14.42 6.22
CA SER A 390 -11.58 15.06 4.97
C SER A 390 -12.64 15.07 3.85
N ALA A 391 -13.76 14.37 3.97
CA ALA A 391 -14.78 14.28 2.91
C ALA A 391 -16.19 14.55 3.45
N VAL A 392 -16.94 15.43 2.78
CA VAL A 392 -18.31 15.80 3.19
C VAL A 392 -19.35 14.92 2.49
N ALA A 393 -19.13 14.60 1.21
CA ALA A 393 -20.12 13.88 0.40
C ALA A 393 -20.11 12.35 0.60
N PHE A 394 -18.94 11.74 0.77
CA PHE A 394 -18.80 10.28 0.92
C PHE A 394 -19.52 9.71 2.16
N PRO A 395 -19.37 10.28 3.37
CA PRO A 395 -20.10 9.81 4.55
C PRO A 395 -21.61 9.80 4.32
N GLU A 396 -22.15 10.79 3.61
CA GLU A 396 -23.60 10.87 3.38
C GLU A 396 -24.11 9.75 2.47
N VAL A 397 -23.35 9.33 1.44
CA VAL A 397 -23.72 8.17 0.62
C VAL A 397 -23.76 6.89 1.46
N VAL A 398 -22.73 6.67 2.29
CA VAL A 398 -22.64 5.46 3.12
C VAL A 398 -23.74 5.45 4.19
N ASN A 399 -24.08 6.63 4.72
CA ASN A 399 -25.19 6.83 5.65
C ASN A 399 -26.53 6.42 5.02
N GLN A 400 -26.80 6.88 3.78
CA GLN A 400 -28.00 6.47 3.05
C GLN A 400 -28.03 4.97 2.75
N VAL A 401 -26.92 4.40 2.28
CA VAL A 401 -26.79 2.95 2.06
C VAL A 401 -27.14 2.17 3.33
N ARG A 402 -26.60 2.57 4.48
CA ARG A 402 -26.92 1.94 5.77
C ARG A 402 -28.42 2.01 6.10
N ASP A 403 -29.04 3.17 5.92
CA ASP A 403 -30.47 3.36 6.23
C ASP A 403 -31.39 2.52 5.33
N ASP A 404 -31.00 2.36 4.07
CA ASP A 404 -31.67 1.49 3.10
C ASP A 404 -31.49 0.01 3.47
N MET A 405 -30.28 -0.42 3.83
CA MET A 405 -30.00 -1.77 4.31
C MET A 405 -30.84 -2.12 5.55
N GLN A 406 -31.00 -1.20 6.50
CA GLN A 406 -31.89 -1.40 7.67
C GLN A 406 -33.36 -1.54 7.25
N GLY A 407 -33.81 -0.75 6.28
CA GLY A 407 -35.16 -0.85 5.73
C GLY A 407 -35.42 -2.21 5.05
N ILE A 408 -34.47 -2.65 4.22
CA ILE A 408 -34.50 -3.95 3.54
C ILE A 408 -34.56 -5.08 4.58
N ALA A 409 -33.72 -5.03 5.61
CA ALA A 409 -33.68 -6.04 6.66
C ALA A 409 -35.04 -6.22 7.36
N ILE A 410 -35.73 -5.12 7.66
CA ILE A 410 -37.08 -5.14 8.26
C ILE A 410 -38.08 -5.81 7.32
N ARG A 411 -38.04 -5.50 6.02
CA ARG A 411 -38.96 -6.05 5.01
C ARG A 411 -38.74 -7.54 4.77
N LEU A 412 -37.49 -7.95 4.58
CA LEU A 412 -37.13 -9.37 4.42
C LEU A 412 -37.55 -10.20 5.64
N GLY A 413 -37.40 -9.65 6.85
CA GLY A 413 -37.82 -10.30 8.09
C GLY A 413 -39.33 -10.51 8.19
N ARG A 414 -40.13 -9.66 7.52
CA ARG A 414 -41.58 -9.79 7.40
C ARG A 414 -42.01 -10.71 6.24
N GLY A 415 -41.06 -11.22 5.45
CA GLY A 415 -41.35 -12.03 4.27
C GLY A 415 -41.76 -11.22 3.05
N ASP A 416 -41.44 -9.93 3.02
CA ASP A 416 -41.68 -9.05 1.88
C ASP A 416 -40.48 -9.01 0.94
N PHE A 417 -40.63 -9.73 -0.17
CA PHE A 417 -39.66 -9.85 -1.27
C PHE A 417 -40.11 -9.10 -2.52
N GLY A 418 -41.08 -8.18 -2.39
CA GLY A 418 -41.73 -7.50 -3.51
C GLY A 418 -40.84 -6.51 -4.26
N GLU A 419 -41.43 -5.88 -5.28
CA GLU A 419 -40.74 -4.92 -6.17
C GLU A 419 -40.07 -3.78 -5.38
N LEU A 420 -40.72 -3.28 -4.33
CA LEU A 420 -40.18 -2.20 -3.53
C LEU A 420 -38.91 -2.61 -2.77
N THR A 421 -38.88 -3.83 -2.20
CA THR A 421 -37.70 -4.39 -1.51
C THR A 421 -36.53 -4.57 -2.48
N GLN A 422 -36.77 -5.23 -3.62
CA GLN A 422 -35.75 -5.45 -4.65
C GLN A 422 -35.23 -4.15 -5.24
N SER A 423 -36.10 -3.15 -5.37
CA SER A 423 -35.72 -1.83 -5.84
C SER A 423 -34.79 -1.12 -4.83
N MET A 424 -35.02 -1.27 -3.52
CA MET A 424 -34.09 -0.75 -2.49
C MET A 424 -32.73 -1.45 -2.56
N GLU A 425 -32.72 -2.79 -2.66
CA GLU A 425 -31.48 -3.58 -2.79
C GLU A 425 -30.70 -3.16 -4.06
N SER A 426 -31.40 -2.98 -5.19
CA SER A 426 -30.82 -2.46 -6.43
C SER A 426 -30.24 -1.06 -6.28
N ASP A 427 -30.90 -0.18 -5.52
CA ASP A 427 -30.37 1.15 -5.22
C ASP A 427 -29.09 1.04 -4.38
N VAL A 428 -29.05 0.21 -3.33
CA VAL A 428 -27.84 -0.04 -2.55
C VAL A 428 -26.69 -0.53 -3.44
N ILE A 429 -26.93 -1.52 -4.30
CA ILE A 429 -25.95 -2.07 -5.26
C ILE A 429 -25.40 -0.96 -6.15
N ALA A 430 -26.27 -0.14 -6.74
CA ALA A 430 -25.85 0.94 -7.62
C ALA A 430 -25.03 2.01 -6.87
N SER A 431 -25.36 2.32 -5.60
CA SER A 431 -24.60 3.28 -4.79
C SER A 431 -23.19 2.78 -4.51
N LEU A 432 -23.08 1.51 -4.13
CA LEU A 432 -21.78 0.86 -3.86
C LEU A 432 -20.91 0.82 -5.12
N LYS A 433 -21.47 0.47 -6.29
CA LYS A 433 -20.75 0.49 -7.58
C LYS A 433 -20.26 1.89 -7.97
N GLU A 434 -21.09 2.91 -7.80
CA GLU A 434 -20.71 4.29 -8.10
C GLU A 434 -19.56 4.78 -7.20
N MET A 435 -19.60 4.47 -5.90
CA MET A 435 -18.52 4.80 -4.97
C MET A 435 -17.22 4.09 -5.35
N ILE A 436 -17.27 2.80 -5.68
CA ILE A 436 -16.09 2.03 -6.13
C ILE A 436 -15.49 2.68 -7.39
N LEU A 437 -16.33 2.97 -8.40
CA LEU A 437 -15.87 3.62 -9.64
C LEU A 437 -15.27 5.01 -9.38
N ALA A 438 -15.84 5.78 -8.44
CA ALA A 438 -15.31 7.08 -8.07
C ALA A 438 -13.92 6.97 -7.42
N LEU A 439 -13.73 6.02 -6.49
CA LEU A 439 -12.44 5.76 -5.85
C LEU A 439 -11.40 5.26 -6.86
N GLN A 440 -11.75 4.31 -7.72
CA GLN A 440 -10.87 3.79 -8.77
C GLN A 440 -10.38 4.90 -9.69
N LYS A 441 -11.28 5.78 -10.12
CA LYS A 441 -10.93 6.93 -10.96
C LYS A 441 -10.00 7.91 -10.23
N GLN A 442 -10.24 8.16 -8.95
CA GLN A 442 -9.36 8.99 -8.13
C GLN A 442 -7.96 8.38 -8.00
N MET A 443 -7.86 7.07 -7.80
CA MET A 443 -6.58 6.35 -7.79
C MET A 443 -5.85 6.40 -9.14
N GLU A 444 -6.57 6.27 -10.26
CA GLU A 444 -5.99 6.43 -11.59
C GLU A 444 -5.48 7.84 -11.84
N GLU A 445 -6.23 8.87 -11.44
CA GLU A 445 -5.81 10.26 -11.54
C GLU A 445 -4.55 10.53 -10.69
N ASN A 446 -4.49 9.99 -9.47
CA ASN A 446 -3.29 10.04 -8.62
C ASN A 446 -2.09 9.35 -9.29
N ARG A 447 -2.28 8.15 -9.87
CA ARG A 447 -1.22 7.43 -10.60
C ARG A 447 -0.75 8.19 -11.84
N ARG A 448 -1.67 8.80 -12.59
CA ARG A 448 -1.33 9.64 -13.77
C ARG A 448 -0.49 10.85 -13.38
N LYS A 449 -0.84 11.53 -12.28
CA LYS A 449 -0.03 12.62 -11.74
C LYS A 449 1.40 12.16 -11.40
N LYS A 450 1.54 10.99 -10.77
CA LYS A 450 2.85 10.37 -10.46
C LYS A 450 3.69 10.05 -11.70
N MET A 451 3.05 9.62 -12.79
CA MET A 451 3.74 9.36 -14.07
C MET A 451 4.16 10.65 -14.80
N GLN A 452 3.43 11.75 -14.61
CA GLN A 452 3.74 13.04 -15.22
C GLN A 452 4.81 13.85 -14.46
N SER A 453 5.08 13.55 -13.18
CA SER A 453 6.14 14.19 -12.38
C SER A 453 7.59 13.87 -12.81
N GLY A 454 7.81 13.24 -13.99
CA GLY A 454 9.13 13.02 -14.58
C GLY A 454 9.71 14.19 -15.40
N GLN A 455 8.98 15.31 -15.52
CA GLN A 455 9.49 16.55 -16.13
C GLN A 455 9.45 17.71 -15.13
N PRO A 456 10.47 18.59 -15.09
CA PRO A 456 10.45 19.78 -14.27
C PRO A 456 9.38 20.74 -14.80
N GLN A 457 8.17 20.65 -14.25
CA GLN A 457 7.06 21.50 -14.66
C GLN A 457 7.10 22.81 -13.86
N GLN A 458 7.52 23.89 -14.53
CA GLN A 458 7.22 25.26 -14.12
C GLN A 458 5.73 25.50 -14.35
N GLY A 459 4.92 25.25 -13.33
CA GLY A 459 3.51 25.57 -13.30
C GLY A 459 3.02 25.56 -11.85
N PRO A 460 2.07 26.44 -11.48
CA PRO A 460 1.52 26.40 -10.13
C PRO A 460 0.94 25.00 -9.88
N PRO A 461 1.17 24.42 -8.68
CA PRO A 461 0.73 23.06 -8.38
C PRO A 461 -0.78 22.95 -8.59
N SER A 462 -1.21 21.89 -9.26
CA SER A 462 -2.64 21.54 -9.27
C SER A 462 -3.03 21.15 -7.85
N ASP A 463 -3.86 21.99 -7.22
CA ASP A 463 -4.23 21.84 -5.82
C ASP A 463 -4.91 20.49 -5.59
N PRO A 464 -4.37 19.60 -4.72
CA PRO A 464 -5.01 18.34 -4.36
C PRO A 464 -6.47 18.54 -3.94
N GLU A 465 -6.76 19.68 -3.30
CA GLU A 465 -8.07 20.07 -2.79
C GLU A 465 -9.12 20.27 -3.89
N LEU A 466 -8.73 20.82 -5.05
CA LEU A 466 -9.64 21.07 -6.19
C LEU A 466 -10.11 19.76 -6.84
N VAL A 467 -9.24 18.76 -6.92
CA VAL A 467 -9.59 17.44 -7.46
C VAL A 467 -10.55 16.71 -6.51
N GLN A 468 -10.30 16.81 -5.21
CA GLN A 468 -11.17 16.25 -4.17
C GLN A 468 -12.58 16.88 -4.20
N LYS A 469 -12.67 18.22 -4.28
CA LYS A 469 -13.96 18.93 -4.40
C LYS A 469 -14.75 18.54 -5.65
N LEU A 470 -14.09 18.30 -6.78
CA LEU A 470 -14.73 17.83 -8.01
C LEU A 470 -15.28 16.40 -7.90
N ALA A 471 -14.59 15.52 -7.17
CA ALA A 471 -15.08 14.17 -6.88
C ALA A 471 -16.32 14.23 -5.96
N GLU A 472 -16.28 15.05 -4.91
CA GLU A 472 -17.40 15.24 -3.99
C GLU A 472 -18.65 15.81 -4.68
N LEU A 473 -18.50 16.80 -5.59
CA LEU A 473 -19.63 17.31 -6.37
C LEU A 473 -20.26 16.26 -7.29
N LYS A 474 -19.45 15.37 -7.89
CA LYS A 474 -19.98 14.28 -8.73
C LYS A 474 -20.79 13.29 -7.90
N ILE A 475 -20.37 13.01 -6.69
CA ILE A 475 -21.06 12.13 -5.75
C ILE A 475 -22.38 12.75 -5.28
N LEU A 476 -22.37 14.03 -4.90
CA LEU A 476 -23.60 14.75 -4.55
C LEU A 476 -24.60 14.75 -5.71
N ARG A 477 -24.11 14.91 -6.95
CA ARG A 477 -24.95 14.82 -8.15
C ARG A 477 -25.55 13.42 -8.35
N SER A 478 -24.78 12.35 -8.16
CA SER A 478 -25.30 10.99 -8.32
C SER A 478 -26.36 10.66 -7.25
N LEU A 479 -26.11 11.08 -6.00
CA LEU A 479 -27.10 10.99 -4.92
C LEU A 479 -28.40 11.71 -5.26
N GLN A 480 -28.32 12.94 -5.79
CA GLN A 480 -29.50 13.72 -6.17
C GLN A 480 -30.31 13.02 -7.27
N ILE A 481 -29.64 12.45 -8.28
CA ILE A 481 -30.29 11.72 -9.37
C ILE A 481 -31.05 10.50 -8.82
N ARG A 482 -30.44 9.77 -7.89
CA ARG A 482 -31.02 8.58 -7.26
C ARG A 482 -32.24 8.91 -6.41
N ILE A 483 -32.16 9.92 -5.55
CA ILE A 483 -33.31 10.36 -4.76
C ILE A 483 -34.46 10.79 -5.68
N ASN A 484 -34.17 11.48 -6.78
CA ASN A 484 -35.18 11.85 -7.76
C ASN A 484 -35.83 10.61 -8.40
N SER A 485 -35.02 9.61 -8.81
CA SER A 485 -35.52 8.35 -9.35
C SER A 485 -36.41 7.60 -8.35
N ARG A 486 -35.98 7.47 -7.09
CA ARG A 486 -36.74 6.81 -6.02
C ARG A 486 -38.05 7.53 -5.72
N THR A 487 -38.01 8.86 -5.67
CA THR A 487 -39.21 9.69 -5.46
C THR A 487 -40.24 9.45 -6.56
N LYS A 488 -39.80 9.34 -7.82
CA LYS A 488 -40.68 9.02 -8.96
C LYS A 488 -41.23 7.60 -8.87
N GLN A 489 -40.41 6.61 -8.52
CA GLN A 489 -40.86 5.23 -8.36
C GLN A 489 -41.92 5.11 -7.26
N ILE A 490 -41.67 5.69 -6.07
CA ILE A 490 -42.67 5.72 -5.01
C ILE A 490 -43.92 6.47 -5.46
N GLY A 491 -43.77 7.62 -6.13
CA GLY A 491 -44.91 8.37 -6.68
C GLY A 491 -45.76 7.57 -7.67
N ASN A 492 -45.15 6.69 -8.46
CA ASN A 492 -45.89 5.78 -9.37
C ASN A 492 -46.60 4.64 -8.65
N LEU A 493 -46.07 4.20 -7.50
CA LEU A 493 -46.69 3.18 -6.63
C LEU A 493 -47.84 3.75 -5.79
N VAL A 494 -47.85 5.07 -5.55
CA VAL A 494 -48.95 5.77 -4.88
C VAL A 494 -50.14 5.89 -5.85
N THR A 495 -50.96 4.85 -5.90
CA THR A 495 -52.29 4.91 -6.55
C THR A 495 -53.23 5.79 -5.72
N ARG A 496 -54.28 6.41 -6.31
CA ARG A 496 -55.24 7.28 -5.59
C ARG A 496 -55.90 6.63 -4.35
N ASP A 497 -55.96 5.30 -4.29
CA ASP A 497 -56.49 4.51 -3.14
C ASP A 497 -55.40 4.04 -2.15
N GLN A 498 -54.11 4.25 -2.43
CA GLN A 498 -52.95 3.87 -1.58
C GLN A 498 -52.19 5.10 -1.05
N ALA A 499 -52.77 6.29 -1.17
CA ALA A 499 -52.18 7.55 -0.69
C ALA A 499 -51.92 7.57 0.83
N ASP A 500 -52.62 6.72 1.58
CA ASP A 500 -52.50 6.60 3.05
C ASP A 500 -51.64 5.39 3.48
N ASP A 501 -50.89 4.77 2.56
CA ASP A 501 -49.95 3.70 2.93
C ASP A 501 -48.82 4.28 3.80
N GLU A 502 -48.92 4.01 5.10
CA GLU A 502 -48.01 4.46 6.15
C GLU A 502 -46.55 4.07 5.85
N GLU A 503 -46.32 2.98 5.10
CA GLU A 503 -44.98 2.55 4.72
C GLU A 503 -44.39 3.36 3.57
N LEU A 504 -45.19 3.71 2.56
CA LEU A 504 -44.76 4.61 1.48
C LEU A 504 -44.49 6.02 2.02
N ILE A 505 -45.31 6.49 2.96
CA ILE A 505 -45.12 7.79 3.63
C ILE A 505 -43.79 7.82 4.40
N ARG A 506 -43.47 6.75 5.16
CA ARG A 506 -42.19 6.63 5.87
C ARG A 506 -41.00 6.68 4.90
N GLN A 507 -41.11 6.04 3.73
CA GLN A 507 -40.05 6.07 2.70
C GLN A 507 -39.87 7.48 2.10
N LEU A 508 -40.97 8.20 1.84
CA LEU A 508 -40.91 9.59 1.38
C LEU A 508 -40.26 10.52 2.41
N HIS A 509 -40.56 10.34 3.70
CA HIS A 509 -39.89 11.07 4.78
C HIS A 509 -38.38 10.81 4.80
N LYS A 510 -37.94 9.56 4.68
CA LYS A 510 -36.51 9.22 4.59
C LYS A 510 -35.82 9.89 3.40
N LEU A 511 -36.49 9.96 2.24
CA LEU A 511 -35.95 10.66 1.07
C LEU A 511 -35.87 12.19 1.27
N ALA A 512 -36.83 12.78 1.98
CA ALA A 512 -36.80 14.19 2.33
C ALA A 512 -35.67 14.51 3.32
N GLU A 513 -35.42 13.63 4.29
CA GLU A 513 -34.26 13.73 5.18
C GLU A 513 -32.94 13.62 4.39
N ALA A 514 -32.84 12.68 3.46
CA ALA A 514 -31.67 12.54 2.59
C ALA A 514 -31.45 13.79 1.71
N GLN A 515 -32.50 14.39 1.15
CA GLN A 515 -32.41 15.69 0.45
C GLN A 515 -31.84 16.80 1.35
N THR A 516 -32.32 16.87 2.59
CA THR A 516 -31.86 17.87 3.57
C THR A 516 -30.38 17.68 3.89
N ARG A 517 -29.91 16.43 3.99
CA ARG A 517 -28.50 16.12 4.24
C ARG A 517 -27.62 16.43 3.03
N ILE A 518 -28.04 16.12 1.81
CA ILE A 518 -27.32 16.53 0.58
C ILE A 518 -27.23 18.04 0.49
N GLN A 519 -28.31 18.77 0.81
CA GLN A 519 -28.30 20.22 0.83
C GLN A 519 -27.27 20.75 1.82
N ARG A 520 -27.20 20.18 3.03
CA ARG A 520 -26.18 20.54 4.03
C ARG A 520 -24.77 20.21 3.53
N ALA A 521 -24.54 19.00 3.03
CA ALA A 521 -23.25 18.60 2.47
C ALA A 521 -22.78 19.51 1.33
N THR A 522 -23.72 19.94 0.47
CA THR A 522 -23.44 20.88 -0.62
C THR A 522 -23.07 22.26 -0.08
N TYR A 523 -23.74 22.73 0.97
CA TYR A 523 -23.44 24.00 1.63
C TYR A 523 -22.07 23.97 2.32
N ASP A 524 -21.76 22.89 3.04
CA ASP A 524 -20.49 22.72 3.73
C ASP A 524 -19.31 22.67 2.74
N LEU A 525 -19.50 21.96 1.61
CA LEU A 525 -18.56 21.95 0.50
C LEU A 525 -18.36 23.33 -0.14
N ALA A 526 -19.42 24.12 -0.28
CA ALA A 526 -19.36 25.46 -0.86
C ALA A 526 -18.73 26.51 0.08
N THR A 527 -18.78 26.27 1.39
CA THR A 527 -18.32 27.23 2.42
C THR A 527 -16.98 26.86 3.06
N ASN A 528 -16.33 25.78 2.62
CA ASN A 528 -15.07 25.25 3.18
C ASN A 528 -15.09 25.11 4.71
N LYS A 529 -16.25 24.83 5.32
CA LYS A 529 -16.41 24.80 6.78
C LYS A 529 -15.73 23.61 7.50
N ASN A 530 -14.90 22.86 6.79
CA ASN A 530 -14.16 21.70 7.30
C ASN A 530 -12.64 21.94 7.48
N GLU A 531 -12.16 23.18 7.35
CA GLU A 531 -10.79 23.56 7.74
C GLU A 531 -10.69 24.08 9.18
#